data_AF-A0A7K4T5L8-F1
#
_entry.id   AF-A0A7K4T5L8-F1
#
_cell.length_a   1.000
_cell.length_b   1.000
_cell.length_c   1.000
_cell.angle_alpha   90.00
_cell.angle_beta   90.00
_cell.angle_gamma   90.00
#
_symmetry.space_group_name_H-M   'P 1'
#
loop_
_entity.id
_entity.type
_entity.pdbx_description
1 polymer ?
#
loop_
_entity_poly.entity_id
_entity_poly.type
_entity_poly.pdbx_seq_one_letter_code
_entity_poly.pdbx_strand_id
1 'polypeptide(L)'
;AAAMELPPSHGLASRAAALVTGYLCYRRGSPGRGLALRTLRRARRQDIDDVGHKYYLELVLEDVLDKDRTVNCTAEVLYHLGNKNIAPDVQFTLEGELKNTDEADNIFYNRIKSLEKELVAENIPDSHGNVPPEMEPIRLLAWVASGYVIWQNSTENTKFQLAQIKHVKQAKRSDEYLEFDYMILLHEMVSQEIIPWQMTVLWHPQHGVQVTQDSRQPKHASE
;
A
#
# COMPACT_ATOMS: atom_id res chain seq x y z
N ALA A 1 -8.20 1.22 -29.60
CA ALA A 1 -7.52 -0.02 -30.06
C ALA A 1 -8.18 -1.28 -29.49
N ALA A 2 -7.89 -2.46 -30.05
CA ALA A 2 -8.29 -3.74 -29.47
C ALA A 2 -7.43 -4.08 -28.24
N ALA A 3 -8.01 -4.73 -27.22
CA ALA A 3 -7.26 -5.16 -26.05
C ALA A 3 -6.48 -6.45 -26.35
N MET A 4 -5.19 -6.47 -26.01
CA MET A 4 -4.29 -7.62 -26.13
C MET A 4 -4.25 -8.39 -24.81
N GLU A 5 -4.42 -9.70 -24.87
CA GLU A 5 -4.23 -10.59 -23.72
C GLU A 5 -2.75 -10.62 -23.29
N LEU A 6 -2.52 -10.50 -21.99
CA LEU A 6 -1.20 -10.63 -21.38
C LEU A 6 -1.18 -11.89 -20.51
N PRO A 7 -0.15 -12.74 -20.63
CA PRO A 7 0.05 -13.82 -19.66
C PRO A 7 0.10 -13.23 -18.24
N PRO A 8 -0.56 -13.84 -17.23
CA PRO A 8 -0.50 -13.35 -15.85
C PRO A 8 0.93 -13.28 -15.28
N SER A 9 1.85 -14.10 -15.77
CA SER A 9 3.27 -14.06 -15.41
C SER A 9 4.05 -12.94 -16.10
N HIS A 10 3.44 -12.22 -17.06
CA HIS A 10 4.10 -11.15 -17.80
C HIS A 10 4.45 -9.98 -16.87
N GLY A 11 5.66 -9.41 -17.04
CA GLY A 11 6.16 -8.34 -16.16
C GLY A 11 5.21 -7.14 -16.05
N LEU A 12 4.67 -6.67 -17.17
CA LEU A 12 3.68 -5.57 -17.19
C LEU A 12 2.40 -5.90 -16.43
N ALA A 13 1.89 -7.13 -16.57
CA ALA A 13 0.70 -7.58 -15.88
C ALA A 13 0.94 -7.63 -14.36
N SER A 14 2.11 -8.14 -13.94
CA SER A 14 2.52 -8.17 -12.54
C SER A 14 2.69 -6.78 -11.93
N ARG A 15 3.21 -5.81 -12.69
CA ARG A 15 3.36 -4.41 -12.25
C ARG A 15 2.02 -3.72 -12.04
N ALA A 16 1.11 -3.85 -13.02
CA ALA A 16 -0.24 -3.32 -12.91
C ALA A 16 -0.99 -3.95 -11.73
N ALA A 17 -0.86 -5.26 -11.53
CA ALA A 17 -1.44 -5.95 -10.38
C ALA A 17 -0.88 -5.45 -9.04
N ALA A 18 0.44 -5.23 -8.93
CA ALA A 18 1.06 -4.70 -7.71
C ALA A 18 0.55 -3.29 -7.38
N LEU A 19 0.40 -2.42 -8.39
CA LEU A 19 -0.21 -1.09 -8.21
C LEU A 19 -1.64 -1.20 -7.69
N VAL A 20 -2.48 -2.05 -8.31
CA VAL A 20 -3.87 -2.25 -7.87
C VAL A 20 -3.93 -2.77 -6.44
N THR A 21 -3.07 -3.72 -6.08
CA THR A 21 -3.00 -4.23 -4.71
C THR A 21 -2.62 -3.14 -3.72
N GLY A 22 -1.61 -2.32 -4.02
CA GLY A 22 -1.24 -1.17 -3.18
C GLY A 22 -2.40 -0.18 -3.02
N TYR A 23 -3.05 0.20 -4.11
CA TYR A 23 -4.20 1.10 -4.10
C TYR A 23 -5.37 0.53 -3.28
N LEU A 24 -5.72 -0.74 -3.49
CA LEU A 24 -6.78 -1.41 -2.72
C LEU A 24 -6.44 -1.51 -1.24
N CYS A 25 -5.18 -1.81 -0.92
CA CYS A 25 -4.72 -1.84 0.45
C CYS A 25 -4.87 -0.45 1.09
N TYR A 26 -4.53 0.64 0.40
CA TYR A 26 -4.77 2.00 0.90
C TYR A 26 -6.27 2.30 1.10
N ARG A 27 -7.11 1.91 0.14
CA ARG A 27 -8.56 2.20 0.16
C ARG A 27 -9.36 1.37 1.16
N ARG A 28 -8.89 0.17 1.50
CA ARG A 28 -9.63 -0.84 2.28
C ARG A 28 -8.85 -1.39 3.47
N GLY A 29 -7.60 -1.04 3.66
CA GLY A 29 -6.80 -1.54 4.77
C GLY A 29 -6.98 -0.72 6.05
N SER A 30 -6.49 -1.28 7.15
CA SER A 30 -6.45 -0.65 8.46
C SER A 30 -5.36 -1.34 9.31
N PRO A 31 -5.07 -0.86 10.53
CA PRO A 31 -4.19 -1.58 11.46
C PRO A 31 -4.63 -3.02 11.75
N GLY A 32 -5.92 -3.34 11.58
CA GLY A 32 -6.47 -4.69 11.70
C GLY A 32 -6.59 -5.48 10.39
N ARG A 33 -6.18 -4.95 9.23
CA ARG A 33 -6.26 -5.64 7.92
C ARG A 33 -5.26 -5.09 6.91
N GLY A 34 -4.42 -5.99 6.39
CA GLY A 34 -3.62 -5.77 5.18
C GLY A 34 -4.10 -6.64 4.03
N LEU A 35 -3.96 -6.17 2.79
CA LEU A 35 -4.33 -6.93 1.60
C LEU A 35 -3.08 -7.23 0.77
N ALA A 36 -2.98 -8.49 0.33
CA ALA A 36 -1.92 -8.94 -0.56
C ALA A 36 -2.49 -9.60 -1.81
N LEU A 37 -1.71 -9.57 -2.90
CA LEU A 37 -2.04 -10.29 -4.12
C LEU A 37 -1.78 -11.77 -3.90
N ARG A 38 -2.83 -12.58 -3.91
CA ARG A 38 -2.71 -14.04 -3.93
C ARG A 38 -2.48 -14.55 -5.33
N THR A 39 -3.27 -14.09 -6.30
CA THR A 39 -3.20 -14.57 -7.68
C THR A 39 -3.71 -13.52 -8.66
N LEU A 40 -2.99 -13.35 -9.78
CA LEU A 40 -3.50 -12.68 -10.97
C LEU A 40 -4.07 -13.74 -11.91
N ARG A 41 -5.39 -13.71 -12.15
CA ARG A 41 -6.08 -14.71 -12.99
C ARG A 41 -6.04 -14.33 -14.46
N ARG A 42 -6.30 -13.06 -14.78
CA ARG A 42 -6.30 -12.54 -16.14
C ARG A 42 -5.76 -11.12 -16.19
N ALA A 43 -5.11 -10.79 -17.30
CA ALA A 43 -4.64 -9.46 -17.60
C ALA A 43 -4.78 -9.17 -19.09
N ARG A 44 -5.31 -7.99 -19.41
CA ARG A 44 -5.34 -7.46 -20.77
C ARG A 44 -4.78 -6.05 -20.77
N ARG A 45 -4.16 -5.64 -21.89
CA ARG A 45 -3.73 -4.26 -22.12
C ARG A 45 -4.40 -3.71 -23.36
N GLN A 46 -4.91 -2.49 -23.27
CA GLN A 46 -5.41 -1.72 -24.40
C GLN A 46 -4.60 -0.44 -24.51
N ASP A 47 -4.10 -0.19 -25.71
CA ASP A 47 -3.39 1.05 -26.02
C ASP A 47 -4.44 2.10 -26.43
N ILE A 48 -4.40 3.26 -25.77
CA ILE A 48 -5.30 4.38 -26.01
C ILE A 48 -4.46 5.53 -26.58
N ASP A 49 -4.65 5.78 -27.87
CA ASP A 49 -3.92 6.80 -28.61
C ASP A 49 -3.97 8.15 -27.89
N ASP A 50 -2.82 8.82 -27.80
CA ASP A 50 -2.60 10.11 -27.12
C ASP A 50 -2.98 10.19 -25.63
N VAL A 51 -3.34 9.06 -24.99
CA VAL A 51 -3.67 9.00 -23.56
C VAL A 51 -2.65 8.14 -22.82
N GLY A 52 -2.52 6.86 -23.21
CA GLY A 52 -1.62 5.92 -22.56
C GLY A 52 -2.10 4.48 -22.62
N HIS A 53 -1.73 3.67 -21.63
CA HIS A 53 -2.04 2.24 -21.62
C HIS A 53 -3.00 1.87 -20.50
N LYS A 54 -4.11 1.23 -20.89
CA LYS A 54 -5.13 0.76 -19.97
C LYS A 54 -5.00 -0.75 -19.75
N TYR A 55 -5.00 -1.17 -18.49
CA TYR A 55 -4.94 -2.56 -18.08
C TYR A 55 -6.27 -2.99 -17.49
N TYR A 56 -6.72 -4.20 -17.84
CA TYR A 56 -7.90 -4.84 -17.27
C TYR A 56 -7.45 -6.11 -16.57
N LEU A 57 -7.72 -6.21 -15.27
CA LEU A 57 -7.18 -7.25 -14.40
C LEU A 57 -8.29 -7.99 -13.68
N GLU A 58 -8.15 -9.31 -13.55
CA GLU A 58 -8.92 -10.15 -12.64
C GLU A 58 -7.95 -10.74 -11.60
N LEU A 59 -8.16 -10.39 -10.33
CA LEU A 59 -7.24 -10.63 -9.22
C LEU A 59 -7.95 -11.39 -8.10
N VAL A 60 -7.17 -12.12 -7.31
CA VAL A 60 -7.58 -12.65 -6.01
C VAL A 60 -6.69 -12.00 -4.97
N LEU A 61 -7.32 -11.38 -3.99
CA LEU A 61 -6.65 -10.77 -2.84
C LEU A 61 -6.85 -11.67 -1.62
N GLU A 62 -5.87 -11.68 -0.73
CA GLU A 62 -5.96 -12.33 0.58
C GLU A 62 -5.71 -11.32 1.70
N ASP A 63 -6.31 -11.58 2.86
CA ASP A 63 -5.97 -10.87 4.09
C ASP A 63 -4.63 -11.42 4.62
N VAL A 64 -3.69 -10.52 4.90
CA VAL A 64 -2.36 -10.91 5.40
C VAL A 64 -2.41 -11.52 6.81
N LEU A 65 -3.44 -11.19 7.59
CA LEU A 65 -3.67 -11.74 8.94
C LEU A 65 -4.53 -13.01 8.93
N ASP A 66 -5.25 -13.29 7.84
CA ASP A 66 -6.14 -14.44 7.67
C ASP A 66 -6.09 -14.91 6.21
N LYS A 67 -5.06 -15.69 5.87
CA LYS A 67 -4.75 -16.07 4.48
C LYS A 67 -5.80 -16.96 3.82
N ASP A 68 -6.70 -17.55 4.59
CA ASP A 68 -7.81 -18.35 4.07
C ASP A 68 -8.97 -17.46 3.58
N ARG A 69 -9.06 -16.23 4.09
CA ARG A 69 -9.99 -15.23 3.57
C ARG A 69 -9.46 -14.61 2.30
N THR A 70 -10.19 -14.86 1.20
CA THR A 70 -9.91 -14.27 -0.10
C THR A 70 -11.12 -13.53 -0.66
N VAL A 71 -10.85 -12.51 -1.46
CA VAL A 71 -11.86 -11.79 -2.24
C VAL A 71 -11.42 -11.71 -3.70
N ASN A 72 -12.37 -11.83 -4.63
CA ASN A 72 -12.08 -11.57 -6.02
C ASN A 72 -12.15 -10.06 -6.27
N CYS A 73 -11.31 -9.57 -7.17
CA CYS A 73 -11.31 -8.18 -7.61
C CYS A 73 -11.23 -8.14 -9.14
N THR A 74 -12.06 -7.32 -9.75
CA THR A 74 -11.79 -6.84 -11.12
C THR A 74 -11.31 -5.41 -11.02
N ALA A 75 -10.32 -5.04 -11.83
CA ALA A 75 -9.76 -3.71 -11.79
C ALA A 75 -9.34 -3.21 -13.17
N GLU A 76 -9.42 -1.90 -13.34
CA GLU A 76 -8.91 -1.19 -14.50
C GLU A 76 -7.86 -0.18 -14.04
N VAL A 77 -6.71 -0.16 -14.71
CA VAL A 77 -5.63 0.80 -14.44
C VAL A 77 -5.31 1.56 -15.70
N LEU A 78 -5.26 2.89 -15.67
CA LEU A 78 -4.79 3.69 -16.79
C LEU A 78 -3.49 4.40 -16.41
N TYR A 79 -2.41 4.06 -17.11
CA TYR A 79 -1.15 4.80 -17.04
C TYR A 79 -1.12 5.89 -18.10
N HIS A 80 -0.91 7.14 -17.68
CA HIS A 80 -0.86 8.31 -18.55
C HIS A 80 0.53 8.54 -19.13
N LEU A 81 0.81 8.02 -20.33
CA LEU A 81 2.16 8.05 -20.91
C LEU A 81 2.64 9.45 -21.31
N GLY A 82 1.71 10.33 -21.69
CA GLY A 82 2.00 11.72 -22.04
C GLY A 82 2.28 12.63 -20.84
N ASN A 83 1.96 12.19 -19.62
CA ASN A 83 2.13 12.98 -18.40
C ASN A 83 2.59 12.14 -17.22
N LYS A 84 3.90 12.12 -17.00
CA LYS A 84 4.53 11.36 -15.91
C LYS A 84 4.30 11.93 -14.52
N ASN A 85 3.65 13.09 -14.40
CA ASN A 85 3.36 13.74 -13.12
C ASN A 85 1.96 13.42 -12.59
N ILE A 86 1.20 12.55 -13.27
CA ILE A 86 -0.15 12.16 -12.87
C ILE A 86 -0.12 10.69 -12.44
N ALA A 87 -0.71 10.43 -11.27
CA ALA A 87 -0.89 9.07 -10.77
C ALA A 87 -1.81 8.25 -11.70
N PRO A 88 -1.61 6.94 -11.84
CA PRO A 88 -2.49 6.11 -12.66
C PRO A 88 -3.94 6.13 -12.16
N ASP A 89 -4.92 6.17 -13.07
CA ASP A 89 -6.32 6.04 -12.66
C ASP A 89 -6.62 4.59 -12.32
N VAL A 90 -7.31 4.35 -11.20
CA VAL A 90 -7.67 2.99 -10.77
C VAL A 90 -9.16 2.90 -10.47
N GLN A 91 -9.83 2.01 -11.20
CA GLN A 91 -11.20 1.60 -10.93
C GLN A 91 -11.20 0.14 -10.53
N PHE A 92 -12.10 -0.25 -9.63
CA PHE A 92 -12.19 -1.63 -9.18
C PHE A 92 -13.59 -1.99 -8.71
N THR A 93 -13.87 -3.29 -8.74
CA THR A 93 -14.99 -3.90 -8.02
C THR A 93 -14.46 -5.09 -7.22
N LEU A 94 -15.02 -5.27 -6.02
CA LEU A 94 -14.73 -6.42 -5.17
C LEU A 94 -15.96 -7.32 -5.11
N GLU A 95 -15.73 -8.62 -5.25
CA GLU A 95 -16.74 -9.64 -5.03
C GLU A 95 -16.41 -10.41 -3.74
N GLY A 96 -17.35 -10.42 -2.81
CA GLY A 96 -17.19 -10.97 -1.47
C GLY A 96 -17.04 -9.90 -0.40
N GLU A 97 -17.01 -10.34 0.85
CA GLU A 97 -16.92 -9.47 2.02
C GLU A 97 -15.54 -9.53 2.66
N LEU A 98 -14.98 -8.36 2.94
CA LEU A 98 -13.77 -8.25 3.74
C LEU A 98 -14.11 -8.42 5.22
N LYS A 99 -13.19 -9.02 5.99
CA LYS A 99 -13.33 -9.19 7.45
C LYS A 99 -13.58 -7.85 8.13
N ASN A 100 -14.55 -7.76 9.03
CA ASN A 100 -14.75 -6.57 9.86
C ASN A 100 -13.52 -6.34 10.76
N THR A 101 -13.02 -5.10 10.81
CA THR A 101 -11.83 -4.71 11.58
C THR A 101 -12.14 -3.81 12.78
N ASP A 102 -13.40 -3.45 13.02
CA ASP A 102 -13.81 -2.43 13.98
C ASP A 102 -13.28 -2.71 15.40
N GLU A 103 -13.37 -3.96 15.86
CA GLU A 103 -12.88 -4.33 17.19
C GLU A 103 -11.35 -4.19 17.28
N ALA A 104 -10.62 -4.77 16.33
CA ALA A 104 -9.16 -4.72 16.29
C ALA A 104 -8.63 -3.28 16.15
N ASP A 105 -9.28 -2.49 15.29
CA ASP A 105 -8.96 -1.10 15.06
C ASP A 105 -9.25 -0.25 16.30
N ASN A 106 -10.38 -0.44 16.99
CA ASN A 106 -10.68 0.27 18.23
C ASN A 106 -9.74 -0.11 19.37
N ILE A 107 -9.34 -1.39 19.48
CA ILE A 107 -8.32 -1.83 20.45
C ILE A 107 -7.00 -1.11 20.19
N PHE A 108 -6.54 -1.09 18.94
CA PHE A 108 -5.32 -0.38 18.56
C PHE A 108 -5.42 1.12 18.85
N TYR A 109 -6.52 1.76 18.45
CA TYR A 109 -6.77 3.18 18.67
C TYR A 109 -6.68 3.56 20.17
N ASN A 110 -7.45 2.85 21.01
CA ASN A 110 -7.49 3.10 22.45
C ASN A 110 -6.12 2.86 23.09
N ARG A 111 -5.41 1.79 22.67
CA ARG A 111 -4.05 1.52 23.15
C ARG A 111 -3.13 2.70 22.85
N ILE A 112 -3.07 3.17 21.61
CA ILE A 112 -2.17 4.29 21.24
C ILE A 112 -2.55 5.58 21.95
N LYS A 113 -3.85 5.91 22.08
CA LYS A 113 -4.31 7.10 22.83
C LYS A 113 -3.94 7.03 24.32
N SER A 114 -3.86 5.83 24.89
CA SER A 114 -3.56 5.62 26.32
C SER A 114 -2.07 5.65 26.67
N LEU A 115 -1.16 5.70 25.68
CA LEU A 115 0.28 5.69 25.94
C LEU A 115 0.72 6.96 26.70
N GLU A 116 1.47 6.78 27.79
CA GLU A 116 2.05 7.91 28.54
C GLU A 116 3.08 8.69 27.72
N LYS A 117 3.86 7.96 26.90
CA LYS A 117 4.90 8.49 26.02
C LYS A 117 4.54 8.19 24.57
N GLU A 118 4.99 9.03 23.66
CA GLU A 118 4.83 8.82 22.23
C GLU A 118 5.44 7.48 21.81
N LEU A 119 4.72 6.74 20.96
CA LEU A 119 5.31 5.56 20.32
C LEU A 119 6.49 5.98 19.44
N VAL A 120 7.63 5.35 19.66
CA VAL A 120 8.81 5.45 18.79
C VAL A 120 9.32 4.04 18.56
N ALA A 121 9.55 3.68 17.30
CA ALA A 121 10.10 2.38 16.95
C ALA A 121 10.91 2.46 15.64
N GLU A 122 11.79 1.49 15.43
CA GLU A 122 12.71 1.47 14.31
C GLU A 122 12.90 0.06 13.78
N ASN A 123 13.30 -0.03 12.50
CA ASN A 123 13.68 -1.27 11.82
C ASN A 123 12.62 -2.38 12.00
N ILE A 124 11.41 -2.16 11.47
CA ILE A 124 10.30 -3.13 11.49
C ILE A 124 9.96 -3.57 10.05
N PRO A 125 10.11 -4.85 9.68
CA PRO A 125 10.72 -5.92 10.46
C PRO A 125 12.22 -5.67 10.71
N ASP A 126 12.79 -6.38 11.69
CA ASP A 126 14.23 -6.34 11.96
C ASP A 126 15.05 -7.01 10.83
N SER A 127 16.37 -7.07 10.97
CA SER A 127 17.26 -7.68 9.97
C SER A 127 17.04 -9.18 9.76
N HIS A 128 16.29 -9.85 10.64
CA HIS A 128 15.95 -11.27 10.55
C HIS A 128 14.50 -11.48 10.08
N GLY A 129 13.77 -10.40 9.75
CA GLY A 129 12.38 -10.47 9.34
C GLY A 129 11.38 -10.53 10.51
N ASN A 130 11.82 -10.34 11.76
CA ASN A 130 10.94 -10.42 12.92
C ASN A 130 10.12 -9.13 13.09
N VAL A 131 8.86 -9.30 13.48
CA VAL A 131 7.97 -8.22 13.88
C VAL A 131 7.40 -8.57 15.26
N PRO A 132 7.65 -7.76 16.29
CA PRO A 132 6.99 -7.95 17.58
C PRO A 132 5.46 -7.88 17.40
N PRO A 133 4.66 -8.80 18.00
CA PRO A 133 3.21 -8.81 17.83
C PRO A 133 2.54 -7.45 18.11
N GLU A 134 3.06 -6.71 19.08
CA GLU A 134 2.57 -5.40 19.47
C GLU A 134 2.86 -4.29 18.44
N MET A 135 3.77 -4.54 17.50
CA MET A 135 4.11 -3.65 16.38
C MET A 135 3.42 -4.03 15.07
N GLU A 136 2.75 -5.18 15.02
CA GLU A 136 2.04 -5.63 13.82
C GLU A 136 0.99 -4.62 13.33
N PRO A 137 0.16 -3.99 14.18
CA PRO A 137 -0.78 -2.97 13.72
C PRO A 137 -0.08 -1.71 13.16
N ILE A 138 1.07 -1.33 13.72
CA ILE A 138 1.88 -0.19 13.24
C ILE A 138 2.51 -0.52 11.88
N ARG A 139 2.95 -1.78 11.70
CA ARG A 139 3.47 -2.31 10.44
C ARG A 139 2.39 -2.33 9.36
N LEU A 140 1.19 -2.81 9.71
CA LEU A 140 0.05 -2.83 8.79
C LEU A 140 -0.39 -1.42 8.42
N LEU A 141 -0.43 -0.48 9.37
CA LEU A 141 -0.73 0.92 9.07
C LEU A 141 0.28 1.52 8.08
N ALA A 142 1.58 1.25 8.24
CA ALA A 142 2.60 1.66 7.29
C ALA A 142 2.43 0.99 5.92
N TRP A 143 2.07 -0.30 5.88
CA TRP A 143 1.77 -1.01 4.64
C TRP A 143 0.60 -0.36 3.90
N VAL A 144 -0.49 -0.09 4.59
CA VAL A 144 -1.68 0.57 4.05
C VAL A 144 -1.35 1.97 3.53
N ALA A 145 -0.65 2.78 4.32
CA ALA A 145 -0.23 4.12 3.92
C ALA A 145 0.75 4.09 2.73
N SER A 146 1.68 3.13 2.70
CA SER A 146 2.60 2.95 1.56
C SER A 146 1.85 2.66 0.26
N GLY A 147 0.65 2.06 0.33
CA GLY A 147 -0.21 1.87 -0.83
C GLY A 147 -0.55 3.16 -1.56
N TYR A 148 -0.72 4.27 -0.84
CA TYR A 148 -0.91 5.60 -1.44
C TYR A 148 0.36 6.06 -2.17
N VAL A 149 1.52 5.99 -1.51
CA VAL A 149 2.81 6.38 -2.10
C VAL A 149 3.11 5.56 -3.35
N ILE A 150 2.90 4.24 -3.28
CA ILE A 150 3.06 3.32 -4.40
C ILE A 150 2.14 3.73 -5.55
N TRP A 151 0.85 3.95 -5.27
CA TRP A 151 -0.10 4.35 -6.30
C TRP A 151 0.30 5.68 -6.96
N GLN A 152 0.61 6.70 -6.17
CA GLN A 152 0.94 8.04 -6.68
C GLN A 152 2.21 8.06 -7.55
N ASN A 153 3.15 7.16 -7.30
CA ASN A 153 4.47 7.19 -7.94
C ASN A 153 4.72 6.04 -8.92
N SER A 154 3.73 5.16 -9.15
CA SER A 154 3.90 4.02 -10.04
C SER A 154 3.77 4.40 -11.51
N THR A 155 4.64 3.80 -12.32
CA THR A 155 4.57 3.77 -13.78
C THR A 155 4.48 2.32 -14.26
N GLU A 156 4.25 2.11 -15.56
CA GLU A 156 4.29 0.76 -16.17
C GLU A 156 5.65 0.06 -16.02
N ASN A 157 6.70 0.81 -15.66
CA ASN A 157 8.06 0.31 -15.53
C ASN A 157 8.53 0.10 -14.09
N THR A 158 7.68 0.38 -13.11
CA THR A 158 8.00 0.22 -11.69
C THR A 158 7.17 -0.87 -11.04
N LYS A 159 7.73 -1.52 -10.02
CA LYS A 159 7.03 -2.42 -9.10
C LYS A 159 7.53 -2.18 -7.69
N PHE A 160 6.84 -1.34 -6.94
CA PHE A 160 7.19 -1.05 -5.56
C PHE A 160 6.61 -2.08 -4.59
N GLN A 161 7.33 -2.30 -3.50
CA GLN A 161 6.87 -3.04 -2.33
C GLN A 161 7.43 -2.39 -1.06
N LEU A 162 6.65 -2.34 0.01
CA LEU A 162 7.17 -1.96 1.32
C LEU A 162 8.15 -3.03 1.81
N ALA A 163 9.41 -2.65 2.00
CA ALA A 163 10.43 -3.53 2.54
C ALA A 163 10.54 -3.42 4.07
N GLN A 164 10.56 -2.19 4.58
CA GLN A 164 10.80 -1.94 6.00
C GLN A 164 10.24 -0.58 6.44
N ILE A 165 9.82 -0.48 7.69
CA ILE A 165 9.78 0.78 8.43
C ILE A 165 11.18 0.99 9.02
N LYS A 166 11.89 2.00 8.53
CA LYS A 166 13.18 2.39 9.09
C LYS A 166 13.00 3.06 10.44
N HIS A 167 12.05 4.00 10.53
CA HIS A 167 11.69 4.71 11.76
C HIS A 167 10.20 5.06 11.73
N VAL A 168 9.57 5.07 12.90
CA VAL A 168 8.22 5.61 13.11
C VAL A 168 8.17 6.35 14.44
N LYS A 169 7.55 7.52 14.43
CA LYS A 169 7.26 8.30 15.63
C LYS A 169 5.82 8.77 15.62
N GLN A 170 5.13 8.59 16.73
CA GLN A 170 3.83 9.18 16.96
C GLN A 170 3.97 10.68 17.25
N ALA A 171 3.15 11.50 16.61
CA ALA A 171 2.97 12.90 16.97
C ALA A 171 1.74 13.05 17.88
N LYS A 172 1.89 13.76 19.00
CA LYS A 172 0.76 14.05 19.90
C LYS A 172 -0.18 15.04 19.24
N ARG A 173 -1.47 14.73 19.32
CA ARG A 173 -2.56 15.57 18.83
C ARG A 173 -3.61 15.73 19.90
N SER A 174 -4.28 16.89 19.89
CA SER A 174 -5.41 17.18 20.76
C SER A 174 -6.75 16.71 20.20
N ASP A 175 -6.81 16.36 18.92
CA ASP A 175 -8.02 15.87 18.27
C ASP A 175 -8.14 14.34 18.31
N GLU A 176 -9.16 13.81 17.65
CA GLU A 176 -9.45 12.38 17.62
C GLU A 176 -8.50 11.57 16.74
N TYR A 177 -7.68 12.19 15.88
CA TYR A 177 -6.80 11.42 15.00
C TYR A 177 -5.55 10.92 15.73
N LEU A 178 -5.01 9.81 15.25
CA LEU A 178 -3.63 9.41 15.48
C LEU A 178 -2.77 9.93 14.33
N GLU A 179 -1.57 10.39 14.65
CA GLU A 179 -0.59 10.83 13.66
C GLU A 179 0.73 10.12 13.88
N PHE A 180 1.32 9.68 12.78
CA PHE A 180 2.60 9.00 12.75
C PHE A 180 3.45 9.55 11.61
N ASP A 181 4.68 9.93 11.96
CA ASP A 181 5.73 10.23 11.00
C ASP A 181 6.52 8.95 10.75
N TYR A 182 6.40 8.43 9.53
CA TYR A 182 7.11 7.24 9.08
C TYR A 182 8.27 7.61 8.17
N MET A 183 9.38 6.91 8.37
CA MET A 183 10.45 6.73 7.40
C MET A 183 10.39 5.28 6.94
N ILE A 184 9.85 5.02 5.74
CA ILE A 184 9.80 3.67 5.15
C ILE A 184 10.85 3.47 4.08
N LEU A 185 11.15 2.21 3.79
CA LEU A 185 11.98 1.78 2.67
C LEU A 185 11.09 1.03 1.67
N LEU A 186 11.01 1.55 0.45
CA LEU A 186 10.38 0.88 -0.67
C LEU A 186 11.42 0.13 -1.48
N HIS A 187 11.18 -1.14 -1.79
CA HIS A 187 11.95 -1.89 -2.77
C HIS A 187 11.28 -1.74 -4.14
N GLU A 188 11.99 -1.13 -5.09
CA GLU A 188 11.58 -1.12 -6.49
C GLU A 188 12.14 -2.36 -7.18
N MET A 189 11.29 -3.35 -7.41
CA MET A 189 11.67 -4.70 -7.82
C MET A 189 12.21 -4.79 -9.25
N VAL A 190 11.99 -3.79 -10.11
CA VAL A 190 12.48 -3.82 -11.50
C VAL A 190 13.96 -3.43 -11.55
N SER A 191 14.32 -2.35 -10.88
CA SER A 191 15.68 -1.79 -10.78
C SER A 191 16.47 -2.35 -9.60
N GLN A 192 15.81 -3.05 -8.67
CA GLN A 192 16.37 -3.55 -7.41
C GLN A 192 16.83 -2.44 -6.45
N GLU A 193 16.34 -1.21 -6.60
CA GLU A 193 16.66 -0.11 -5.69
C GLU A 193 15.87 -0.18 -4.38
N ILE A 194 16.54 0.14 -3.27
CA ILE A 194 15.90 0.50 -2.01
C ILE A 194 15.79 2.02 -1.94
N ILE A 195 14.56 2.51 -1.78
CA ILE A 195 14.21 3.93 -1.86
C ILE A 195 13.62 4.35 -0.52
N PRO A 196 14.31 5.22 0.24
CA PRO A 196 13.75 5.79 1.45
C PRO A 196 12.61 6.76 1.10
N TRP A 197 11.46 6.63 1.76
CA TRP A 197 10.31 7.53 1.64
C TRP A 197 9.77 7.98 3.00
N GLN A 198 9.71 9.29 3.21
CA GLN A 198 9.08 9.85 4.40
C GLN A 198 7.59 10.06 4.13
N MET A 199 6.73 9.72 5.08
CA MET A 199 5.30 9.99 5.01
C MET A 199 4.71 10.31 6.38
N THR A 200 3.84 11.32 6.45
CA THR A 200 3.03 11.62 7.63
C THR A 200 1.64 11.05 7.42
N VAL A 201 1.20 10.23 8.36
CA VAL A 201 -0.02 9.42 8.26
C VAL A 201 -0.97 9.80 9.37
N LEU A 202 -2.15 10.27 9.00
CA LEU A 202 -3.30 10.41 9.87
C LEU A 202 -4.16 9.14 9.81
N TRP A 203 -4.67 8.73 10.97
CA TRP A 203 -5.59 7.61 11.03
C TRP A 203 -6.61 7.74 12.17
N HIS A 204 -7.84 7.33 11.89
CA HIS A 204 -8.91 7.15 12.86
C HIS A 204 -9.76 5.94 12.45
N PRO A 205 -10.23 5.09 13.38
CA PRO A 205 -10.98 3.87 13.05
C PRO A 205 -12.21 4.12 12.15
N GLN A 206 -12.88 5.27 12.29
CA GLN A 206 -14.07 5.59 11.48
C GLN A 206 -13.74 6.30 10.17
N HIS A 207 -12.59 6.98 10.08
CA HIS A 207 -12.24 7.83 8.94
C HIS A 207 -11.21 7.17 8.01
N GLY A 208 -10.54 6.11 8.47
CA GLY A 208 -9.54 5.39 7.71
C GLY A 208 -8.18 6.06 7.73
N VAL A 209 -7.34 5.68 6.76
CA VAL A 209 -5.95 6.15 6.61
C VAL A 209 -5.91 7.32 5.65
N GLN A 210 -5.14 8.36 6.00
CA GLN A 210 -4.83 9.48 5.12
C GLN A 210 -3.33 9.78 5.19
N VAL A 211 -2.67 9.83 4.03
CA VAL A 211 -1.31 10.36 3.92
C VAL A 211 -1.41 11.86 3.65
N THR A 212 -0.93 12.69 4.58
CA THR A 212 -1.05 14.16 4.50
C THR A 212 0.17 14.82 3.89
N GLN A 213 1.33 14.20 4.06
CA GLN A 213 2.60 14.61 3.47
C GLN A 213 3.38 13.37 3.11
N ASP A 214 4.07 13.40 1.97
CA ASP A 214 5.03 12.36 1.61
C ASP A 214 6.13 12.94 0.74
N SER A 215 7.31 12.33 0.81
CA SER A 215 8.46 12.72 -0.02
C SER A 215 9.50 11.61 -0.10
N ARG A 216 10.02 11.41 -1.32
CA ARG A 216 11.20 10.57 -1.54
C ARG A 216 12.41 11.21 -0.88
N GLN A 217 13.14 10.44 -0.10
CA GLN A 217 14.32 10.91 0.62
C GLN A 217 15.62 10.49 -0.10
N PRO A 218 16.71 11.27 0.04
CA PRO A 218 18.04 10.86 -0.44
C PRO A 218 18.50 9.55 0.21
N LYS A 219 19.28 8.74 -0.51
CA LYS A 219 19.81 7.45 -0.01
C LYS A 219 20.64 7.59 1.28
N HIS A 220 21.21 8.77 1.55
CA HIS A 220 22.07 9.04 2.71
C HIS A 220 21.37 9.80 3.84
N ALA A 221 20.07 10.08 3.77
CA ALA A 221 19.34 10.75 4.86
C ALA A 221 19.06 9.82 6.05
N SER A 222 19.68 8.63 6.09
CA SER A 222 19.36 7.50 6.97
C SER A 222 20.57 6.94 7.71
N GLU A 223 21.72 7.63 7.66
CA GLU A 223 22.92 7.37 8.48
C GLU A 223 22.98 8.31 9.70
#